data_AF-A0A8T7DQG2-F1
#
_entry.id   AF-A0A8T7DQG2-F1
#
_cell.length_a   1.000
_cell.length_b   1.000
_cell.length_c   1.000
_cell.angle_alpha   90.00
_cell.angle_beta   90.00
_cell.angle_gamma   90.00
#
_symmetry.space_group_name_H-M   'P 1'
#
loop_
_entity.id
_entity.type
_entity.pdbx_description
1 polymer ?
#
loop_
_entity_poly.entity_id
_entity_poly.type
_entity_poly.pdbx_seq_one_letter_code
_entity_poly.pdbx_strand_id
1 'polypeptide(L)'
;MAMKLIMEPEELEQHLHDPAVIIVDLCKAKQYRKAHIPGAHFVNYPDIIRVDKPLMGLLPYDEQFSRLLSSIGITADTHIVAYDDEGGGCASRFIWTLHVFGHSKTSLLNGGLYSWANEGHPLTREVPEKTTTEYSVSNSGKYTADRAYILQHLDDARTCLLDARSLDEYTGKKKFANRAGHIPGAKRYEWTDAMDRSNNLRLLPAGTIQQQLDQLGISKDREVIVYCQSHHRSAFSYVMLRALGYEDVRGYPGSWSDWGNRDDTPVEQ
;
A
#
# COMPACT_ATOMS: atom_id res chain seq x y z
N MET A 1 -3.33 19.65 14.62
CA MET A 1 -2.34 19.49 13.53
C MET A 1 -2.83 18.37 12.63
N ALA A 2 -2.54 18.40 11.32
CA ALA A 2 -2.87 17.27 10.45
C ALA A 2 -2.04 16.04 10.87
N MET A 3 -2.69 14.88 11.00
CA MET A 3 -2.00 13.61 11.26
C MET A 3 -1.09 13.24 10.08
N LYS A 4 0.08 12.68 10.40
CA LYS A 4 1.08 12.29 9.39
C LYS A 4 0.64 11.01 8.68
N LEU A 5 1.14 10.80 7.45
CA LEU A 5 0.88 9.57 6.69
C LEU A 5 1.49 8.32 7.36
N ILE A 6 2.61 8.48 8.07
CA ILE A 6 3.16 7.44 8.94
C ILE A 6 2.88 7.86 10.38
N MET A 7 2.21 7.00 11.14
CA MET A 7 1.82 7.22 12.53
C MET A 7 2.51 6.19 13.41
N GLU A 8 3.12 6.64 14.51
CA GLU A 8 3.72 5.74 15.49
C GLU A 8 2.66 5.13 16.44
N PRO A 9 2.91 3.95 17.02
CA PRO A 9 2.02 3.34 18.02
C PRO A 9 1.61 4.27 19.16
N GLU A 10 2.56 5.02 19.73
CA GLU A 10 2.29 5.96 20.82
C GLU A 10 1.40 7.14 20.39
N GLU A 11 1.48 7.54 19.11
CA GLU A 11 0.58 8.56 18.54
C GLU A 11 -0.82 7.97 18.39
N LEU A 12 -0.97 6.76 17.83
CA LEU A 12 -2.28 6.11 17.68
C LEU A 12 -2.95 5.82 19.03
N GLU A 13 -2.20 5.42 20.05
CA GLU A 13 -2.75 5.14 21.38
C GLU A 13 -3.48 6.36 21.98
N GLN A 14 -2.98 7.56 21.72
CA GLN A 14 -3.61 8.82 22.16
C GLN A 14 -4.95 9.10 21.45
N HIS A 15 -5.21 8.44 20.31
CA HIS A 15 -6.40 8.62 19.48
C HIS A 15 -7.38 7.42 19.54
N LEU A 16 -7.18 6.41 20.39
CA LEU A 16 -8.07 5.24 20.48
C LEU A 16 -9.54 5.56 20.77
N HIS A 17 -9.80 6.73 21.36
CA HIS A 17 -11.14 7.19 21.73
C HIS A 17 -11.59 8.41 20.91
N ASP A 18 -10.82 8.79 19.88
CA ASP A 18 -11.17 9.90 18.99
C ASP A 18 -12.24 9.44 17.99
N PRO A 19 -13.48 9.97 18.05
CA PRO A 19 -14.54 9.55 17.13
C PRO A 19 -14.28 9.95 15.68
N ALA A 20 -13.32 10.85 15.41
CA ALA A 20 -12.90 11.19 14.06
C ALA A 20 -11.94 10.15 13.46
N VAL A 21 -11.42 9.21 14.26
CA VAL A 21 -10.45 8.21 13.83
C VAL A 21 -11.11 6.84 13.72
N ILE A 22 -10.96 6.19 12.57
CA ILE A 22 -11.33 4.79 12.37
C ILE A 22 -10.07 3.97 12.11
N ILE A 23 -9.86 2.95 12.94
CA ILE A 23 -8.73 2.04 12.84
C ILE A 23 -9.16 0.84 11.99
N VAL A 24 -8.36 0.47 11.00
CA VAL A 24 -8.65 -0.63 10.08
C VAL A 24 -7.55 -1.70 10.16
N ASP A 25 -7.96 -2.91 10.53
CA ASP A 25 -7.11 -4.10 10.60
C ASP A 25 -7.20 -4.87 9.26
N LEU A 26 -6.04 -5.06 8.61
CA LEU A 26 -5.88 -5.89 7.42
C LEU A 26 -4.99 -7.12 7.68
N CYS A 27 -4.85 -7.54 8.94
CA CYS A 27 -4.20 -8.80 9.30
C CYS A 27 -5.04 -10.00 8.82
N LYS A 28 -4.60 -11.21 9.16
CA LYS A 28 -5.42 -12.41 8.92
C LYS A 28 -6.61 -12.44 9.88
N ALA A 29 -7.78 -12.89 9.41
CA ALA A 29 -8.97 -13.03 10.26
C ALA A 29 -8.74 -13.88 11.53
N LYS A 30 -7.83 -14.86 11.46
CA LYS A 30 -7.42 -15.65 12.64
C LYS A 30 -6.66 -14.79 13.66
N GLN A 31 -5.79 -13.90 13.19
CA GLN A 31 -5.03 -12.99 14.03
C GLN A 31 -5.96 -11.98 14.69
N TYR A 32 -6.83 -11.31 13.92
CA TYR A 32 -7.84 -10.38 14.45
C TYR A 32 -8.68 -10.99 15.58
N ARG A 33 -9.23 -12.21 15.40
CA ARG A 33 -10.01 -12.90 16.44
C ARG A 33 -9.20 -13.26 17.69
N LYS A 34 -7.88 -13.39 17.57
CA LYS A 34 -6.98 -13.70 18.69
C LYS A 34 -6.66 -12.45 19.48
N ALA A 35 -6.28 -11.37 18.80
CA ALA A 35 -5.98 -10.07 19.36
C ALA A 35 -5.85 -9.02 18.24
N HIS A 36 -6.42 -7.83 18.45
CA HIS A 36 -6.31 -6.66 17.58
C HIS A 36 -6.25 -5.36 18.39
N ILE A 37 -5.95 -4.25 17.74
CA ILE A 37 -5.95 -2.92 18.36
C ILE A 37 -7.38 -2.55 18.78
N PRO A 38 -7.61 -2.01 20.00
CA PRO A 38 -8.93 -1.58 20.43
C PRO A 38 -9.63 -0.66 19.43
N GLY A 39 -10.90 -0.95 19.12
CA GLY A 39 -11.67 -0.17 18.15
C GLY A 39 -11.37 -0.47 16.67
N ALA A 40 -10.44 -1.36 16.37
CA ALA A 40 -10.11 -1.69 14.98
C ALA A 40 -11.23 -2.48 14.28
N HIS A 41 -11.59 -2.05 13.06
CA HIS A 41 -12.50 -2.77 12.18
C HIS A 41 -11.71 -3.68 11.24
N PHE A 42 -11.99 -4.98 11.28
CA PHE A 42 -11.41 -5.93 10.34
C PHE A 42 -11.92 -5.72 8.91
N VAL A 43 -10.98 -5.58 7.96
CA VAL A 43 -11.23 -5.58 6.52
C VAL A 43 -10.48 -6.75 5.89
N ASN A 44 -11.22 -7.62 5.21
CA ASN A 44 -10.65 -8.76 4.52
C ASN A 44 -9.93 -8.28 3.24
N TYR A 45 -8.64 -8.57 3.13
CA TYR A 45 -7.80 -8.08 2.02
C TYR A 45 -8.35 -8.40 0.60
N PRO A 46 -8.92 -9.57 0.31
CA PRO A 46 -9.61 -9.82 -0.96
C PRO A 46 -10.75 -8.86 -1.30
N ASP A 47 -11.41 -8.24 -0.31
CA ASP A 47 -12.56 -7.36 -0.54
C ASP A 47 -12.15 -6.01 -1.16
N ILE A 48 -10.86 -5.68 -1.10
CA ILE A 48 -10.26 -4.46 -1.67
C ILE A 48 -9.48 -4.74 -2.96
N ILE A 49 -9.61 -5.94 -3.54
CA ILE A 49 -8.93 -6.34 -4.77
C ILE A 49 -9.92 -6.98 -5.72
N ARG A 50 -9.89 -6.53 -6.98
CA ARG A 50 -10.51 -7.24 -8.10
C ARG A 50 -9.46 -8.09 -8.81
N VAL A 51 -9.82 -9.34 -9.10
CA VAL A 51 -9.02 -10.26 -9.91
C VAL A 51 -9.73 -10.51 -11.23
N ASP A 52 -9.03 -10.30 -12.32
CA ASP A 52 -9.47 -10.63 -13.68
C ASP A 52 -8.29 -11.27 -14.42
N LYS A 53 -8.18 -12.60 -14.31
CA LYS A 53 -6.96 -13.33 -14.69
C LYS A 53 -6.57 -13.03 -16.15
N PRO A 54 -5.29 -12.71 -16.41
CA PRO A 54 -4.14 -12.89 -15.52
C PRO A 54 -3.87 -11.73 -14.54
N LEU A 55 -4.67 -10.67 -14.53
CA LEU A 55 -4.48 -9.49 -13.68
C LEU A 55 -4.97 -9.78 -12.25
N MET A 56 -4.05 -9.75 -11.29
CA MET A 56 -4.31 -10.21 -9.92
C MET A 56 -4.44 -9.07 -8.89
N GLY A 57 -4.28 -7.81 -9.30
CA GLY A 57 -4.14 -6.68 -8.39
C GLY A 57 -5.02 -5.46 -8.71
N LEU A 58 -6.10 -5.63 -9.46
CA LEU A 58 -6.96 -4.51 -9.89
C LEU A 58 -7.71 -3.88 -8.71
N LEU A 59 -8.11 -2.62 -8.87
CA LEU A 59 -8.97 -1.91 -7.92
C LEU A 59 -10.36 -2.56 -7.86
N PRO A 60 -11.04 -2.50 -6.70
CA PRO A 60 -12.43 -2.89 -6.58
C PRO A 60 -13.32 -1.92 -7.40
N TYR A 61 -14.59 -2.29 -7.61
CA TYR A 61 -15.58 -1.39 -8.19
C TYR A 61 -15.99 -0.31 -7.19
N ASP A 62 -16.33 0.88 -7.68
CA ASP A 62 -16.77 2.05 -6.91
C ASP A 62 -17.88 1.71 -5.91
N GLU A 63 -18.92 1.00 -6.35
CA GLU A 63 -20.03 0.57 -5.49
C GLU A 63 -19.62 -0.46 -4.43
N GLN A 64 -18.69 -1.35 -4.75
CA GLN A 64 -18.19 -2.35 -3.79
C GLN A 64 -17.37 -1.65 -2.71
N PHE A 65 -16.48 -0.74 -3.11
CA PHE A 65 -15.63 -0.03 -2.17
C PHE A 65 -16.43 0.96 -1.31
N SER A 66 -17.37 1.70 -1.90
CA SER A 66 -18.29 2.58 -1.15
C SER A 66 -19.08 1.82 -0.08
N ARG A 67 -19.61 0.63 -0.41
CA ARG A 67 -20.31 -0.23 0.55
C ARG A 67 -19.40 -0.73 1.66
N LEU A 68 -18.16 -1.12 1.33
CA LEU A 68 -17.18 -1.55 2.32
C LEU A 68 -16.90 -0.44 3.34
N LEU A 69 -16.54 0.76 2.86
CA LEU A 69 -16.25 1.91 3.74
C LEU A 69 -17.46 2.28 4.60
N SER A 70 -18.65 2.34 3.97
CA SER A 70 -19.90 2.64 4.66
C SER A 70 -20.24 1.62 5.76
N SER A 71 -19.94 0.34 5.54
CA SER A 71 -20.25 -0.74 6.50
C SER A 71 -19.42 -0.70 7.79
N ILE A 72 -18.32 0.06 7.79
CA ILE A 72 -17.45 0.27 8.95
C ILE A 72 -17.48 1.72 9.44
N GLY A 73 -18.48 2.50 9.01
CA GLY A 73 -18.75 3.83 9.56
C GLY A 73 -17.84 4.95 9.04
N ILE A 74 -17.11 4.71 7.96
CA ILE A 74 -16.25 5.73 7.36
C ILE A 74 -17.10 6.79 6.67
N THR A 75 -16.72 8.05 6.84
CA THR A 75 -17.28 9.21 6.15
C THR A 75 -16.18 9.95 5.39
N ALA A 76 -16.56 11.00 4.64
CA ALA A 76 -15.59 11.88 3.98
C ALA A 76 -14.63 12.56 4.97
N ASP A 77 -15.05 12.73 6.23
CA ASP A 77 -14.27 13.46 7.24
C ASP A 77 -13.44 12.61 8.17
N THR A 78 -13.71 11.30 8.20
CA THR A 78 -12.97 10.30 8.98
C THR A 78 -11.48 10.35 8.63
N HIS A 79 -10.63 10.25 9.64
CA HIS A 79 -9.22 9.90 9.46
C HIS A 79 -9.04 8.40 9.67
N ILE A 80 -8.48 7.71 8.66
CA ILE A 80 -8.34 6.27 8.66
C ILE A 80 -6.91 5.89 9.04
N VAL A 81 -6.75 5.08 10.09
CA VAL A 81 -5.45 4.49 10.45
C VAL A 81 -5.46 3.02 10.08
N ALA A 82 -4.67 2.62 9.09
CA ALA A 82 -4.61 1.24 8.62
C ALA A 82 -3.35 0.53 9.12
N TYR A 83 -3.49 -0.75 9.46
CA TYR A 83 -2.36 -1.60 9.84
C TYR A 83 -2.55 -3.06 9.38
N ASP A 84 -1.44 -3.80 9.35
CA ASP A 84 -1.41 -5.25 9.12
C ASP A 84 -0.36 -5.91 10.03
N ASP A 85 -0.11 -7.22 9.82
CA ASP A 85 0.83 -8.04 10.59
C ASP A 85 2.06 -8.49 9.77
N GLU A 86 2.41 -7.76 8.70
CA GLU A 86 3.49 -8.12 7.78
C GLU A 86 4.45 -6.96 7.44
N GLY A 87 4.28 -5.80 8.06
CA GLY A 87 5.11 -4.61 7.86
C GLY A 87 4.48 -3.53 6.99
N GLY A 88 3.23 -3.68 6.54
CA GLY A 88 2.45 -2.62 5.91
C GLY A 88 2.02 -2.86 4.46
N GLY A 89 2.22 -4.06 3.89
CA GLY A 89 1.83 -4.35 2.50
C GLY A 89 0.33 -4.25 2.26
N CYS A 90 -0.45 -5.03 3.00
CA CYS A 90 -1.91 -5.02 2.95
C CYS A 90 -2.49 -3.64 3.34
N ALA A 91 -1.99 -3.05 4.43
CA ALA A 91 -2.46 -1.76 4.91
C ALA A 91 -2.16 -0.62 3.94
N SER A 92 -0.97 -0.61 3.35
CA SER A 92 -0.62 0.39 2.34
C SER A 92 -1.42 0.21 1.05
N ARG A 93 -1.78 -1.03 0.68
CA ARG A 93 -2.69 -1.29 -0.45
C ARG A 93 -4.07 -0.71 -0.19
N PHE A 94 -4.57 -0.79 1.03
CA PHE A 94 -5.82 -0.14 1.40
C PHE A 94 -5.71 1.38 1.33
N ILE A 95 -4.65 1.98 1.87
CA ILE A 95 -4.38 3.42 1.80
C ILE A 95 -4.28 3.91 0.35
N TRP A 96 -3.53 3.22 -0.50
CA TRP A 96 -3.46 3.56 -1.92
C TRP A 96 -4.85 3.49 -2.59
N THR A 97 -5.64 2.47 -2.27
CA THR A 97 -7.02 2.35 -2.77
C THR A 97 -7.86 3.56 -2.32
N LEU A 98 -7.81 3.93 -1.03
CA LEU A 98 -8.47 5.13 -0.50
C LEU A 98 -8.07 6.40 -1.26
N HIS A 99 -6.77 6.60 -1.49
CA HIS A 99 -6.26 7.75 -2.24
C HIS A 99 -6.81 7.79 -3.67
N VAL A 100 -6.80 6.66 -4.38
CA VAL A 100 -7.36 6.55 -5.74
C VAL A 100 -8.84 6.95 -5.77
N PHE A 101 -9.57 6.56 -4.73
CA PHE A 101 -10.99 6.84 -4.53
C PHE A 101 -11.29 8.21 -3.88
N GLY A 102 -10.27 9.07 -3.70
CA GLY A 102 -10.43 10.45 -3.26
C GLY A 102 -10.41 10.67 -1.74
N HIS A 103 -10.18 9.63 -0.94
CA HIS A 103 -10.07 9.74 0.51
C HIS A 103 -8.61 9.87 0.93
N SER A 104 -8.17 11.06 1.37
CA SER A 104 -6.74 11.35 1.66
C SER A 104 -6.39 11.47 3.16
N LYS A 105 -7.37 11.44 4.05
CA LYS A 105 -7.16 11.52 5.50
C LYS A 105 -6.76 10.14 6.04
N THR A 106 -5.51 9.75 5.80
CA THR A 106 -5.05 8.39 6.12
C THR A 106 -3.70 8.37 6.80
N SER A 107 -3.49 7.38 7.65
CA SER A 107 -2.17 7.00 8.19
C SER A 107 -1.95 5.50 8.09
N LEU A 108 -0.70 5.10 7.84
CA LEU A 108 -0.19 3.77 8.07
C LEU A 108 0.39 3.71 9.48
N LEU A 109 -0.01 2.73 10.29
CA LEU A 109 0.63 2.46 11.58
C LEU A 109 2.03 1.87 11.33
N ASN A 110 3.08 2.56 11.77
CA ASN A 110 4.46 2.17 11.53
C ASN A 110 4.77 0.83 12.23
N GLY A 111 5.21 -0.17 11.47
CA GLY A 111 5.43 -1.54 11.98
C GLY A 111 4.15 -2.33 12.31
N GLY A 112 2.98 -1.73 12.11
CA GLY A 112 1.67 -2.37 12.24
C GLY A 112 1.43 -3.06 13.59
N LEU A 113 0.76 -4.20 13.57
CA LEU A 113 0.44 -4.98 14.77
C LEU A 113 1.70 -5.50 15.48
N TYR A 114 2.79 -5.70 14.74
CA TYR A 114 4.04 -6.22 15.31
C TYR A 114 4.67 -5.20 16.27
N SER A 115 4.79 -3.95 15.84
CA SER A 115 5.25 -2.84 16.68
C SER A 115 4.33 -2.58 17.85
N TRP A 116 3.02 -2.47 17.59
CA TRP A 116 2.02 -2.28 18.63
C TRP A 116 2.11 -3.33 19.74
N ALA A 117 2.16 -4.62 19.39
CA ALA A 117 2.19 -5.70 20.37
C ALA A 117 3.53 -5.79 21.12
N ASN A 118 4.66 -5.62 20.43
CA ASN A 118 5.99 -5.75 21.05
C ASN A 118 6.33 -4.62 22.01
N GLU A 119 5.67 -3.46 21.87
CA GLU A 119 5.84 -2.31 22.75
C GLU A 119 4.86 -2.31 23.92
N GLY A 120 3.99 -3.31 24.01
CA GLY A 120 3.09 -3.50 25.15
C GLY A 120 1.84 -2.64 25.09
N HIS A 121 1.48 -2.09 23.92
CA HIS A 121 0.23 -1.35 23.77
C HIS A 121 -1.00 -2.26 23.94
N PRO A 122 -2.17 -1.70 24.33
CA PRO A 122 -3.36 -2.49 24.63
C PRO A 122 -3.84 -3.33 23.44
N LEU A 123 -4.24 -4.58 23.70
CA LEU A 123 -4.85 -5.47 22.72
C LEU A 123 -6.21 -5.95 23.22
N THR A 124 -7.17 -6.12 22.30
CA THR A 124 -8.50 -6.62 22.62
C THR A 124 -8.92 -7.76 21.71
N ARG A 125 -10.03 -8.41 22.09
CA ARG A 125 -10.78 -9.37 21.27
C ARG A 125 -12.19 -8.89 20.99
N GLU A 126 -12.58 -7.74 21.56
CA GLU A 126 -13.88 -7.13 21.42
C GLU A 126 -14.04 -6.55 20.02
N VAL A 127 -15.05 -7.02 19.29
CA VAL A 127 -15.35 -6.50 17.96
C VAL A 127 -16.13 -5.18 18.14
N PRO A 128 -15.66 -4.05 17.57
CA PRO A 128 -16.38 -2.80 17.67
C PRO A 128 -17.74 -2.89 16.98
N GLU A 129 -18.72 -2.18 17.52
CA GLU A 129 -20.03 -2.05 16.88
C GLU A 129 -19.91 -1.33 15.54
N LYS A 130 -20.60 -1.85 14.52
CA LYS A 130 -20.60 -1.26 13.18
C LYS A 130 -21.74 -0.27 13.06
N THR A 131 -21.43 1.02 13.05
CA THR A 131 -22.40 2.05 12.65
C THR A 131 -22.26 2.27 11.16
N THR A 132 -23.31 1.97 10.39
CA THR A 132 -23.29 2.17 8.93
C THR A 132 -23.44 3.65 8.60
N THR A 133 -22.71 4.13 7.61
CA THR A 133 -22.79 5.51 7.07
C THR A 133 -23.25 5.50 5.61
N GLU A 134 -23.43 6.70 5.05
CA GLU A 134 -23.59 6.89 3.61
C GLU A 134 -22.34 7.58 3.06
N TYR A 135 -21.39 6.79 2.57
CA TYR A 135 -20.18 7.32 1.96
C TYR A 135 -19.94 6.70 0.58
N SER A 136 -20.07 7.55 -0.45
CA SER A 136 -19.82 7.19 -1.83
C SER A 136 -18.48 7.75 -2.29
N VAL A 137 -17.69 6.90 -2.92
CA VAL A 137 -16.38 7.24 -3.49
C VAL A 137 -16.30 6.79 -4.94
N SER A 138 -15.54 7.53 -5.73
CA SER A 138 -15.34 7.23 -7.16
C SER A 138 -13.86 7.23 -7.51
N ASN A 139 -13.46 6.30 -8.37
CA ASN A 139 -12.06 6.20 -8.80
C ASN A 139 -11.67 7.42 -9.65
N SER A 140 -10.74 8.24 -9.15
CA SER A 140 -10.25 9.45 -9.82
C SER A 140 -9.16 9.21 -10.88
N GLY A 141 -8.58 8.01 -10.93
CA GLY A 141 -7.44 7.66 -11.78
C GLY A 141 -6.09 8.32 -11.39
N LYS A 142 -6.09 9.33 -10.51
CA LYS A 142 -4.92 10.19 -10.22
C LYS A 142 -3.67 9.42 -9.76
N TYR A 143 -3.84 8.38 -8.93
CA TYR A 143 -2.72 7.63 -8.34
C TYR A 143 -2.48 6.27 -9.02
N THR A 144 -3.00 6.09 -10.23
CA THR A 144 -2.89 4.85 -11.00
C THR A 144 -2.14 5.10 -12.31
N ALA A 145 -1.28 4.17 -12.68
CA ALA A 145 -0.68 4.06 -14.00
C ALA A 145 -1.03 2.67 -14.54
N ASP A 146 -1.88 2.61 -15.56
CA ASP A 146 -2.16 1.32 -16.21
C ASP A 146 -1.07 0.98 -17.23
N ARG A 147 -1.19 -0.20 -17.85
CA ARG A 147 -0.24 -0.68 -18.86
C ARG A 147 -0.09 0.30 -20.03
N ALA A 148 -1.19 0.90 -20.50
CA ALA A 148 -1.16 1.81 -21.65
C ALA A 148 -0.41 3.10 -21.30
N TYR A 149 -0.64 3.63 -20.09
CA TYR A 149 0.12 4.76 -19.56
C TYR A 149 1.61 4.44 -19.49
N ILE A 150 2.00 3.30 -18.92
CA ILE A 150 3.41 2.93 -18.78
C ILE A 150 4.07 2.77 -20.16
N LEU A 151 3.42 2.08 -21.11
CA LEU A 151 3.96 1.93 -22.47
C LEU A 151 4.24 3.28 -23.16
N GLN A 152 3.43 4.31 -22.89
CA GLN A 152 3.62 5.65 -23.44
C GLN A 152 4.77 6.43 -22.78
N HIS A 153 5.19 6.03 -21.57
CA HIS A 153 6.19 6.75 -20.76
C HIS A 153 7.48 5.94 -20.52
N LEU A 154 7.66 4.78 -21.17
CA LEU A 154 8.86 3.95 -21.00
C LEU A 154 10.16 4.70 -21.28
N ASP A 155 10.14 5.62 -22.26
CA ASP A 155 11.29 6.41 -22.68
C ASP A 155 11.26 7.85 -22.12
N ASP A 156 10.31 8.21 -21.23
CA ASP A 156 10.26 9.53 -20.59
C ASP A 156 11.29 9.59 -19.44
N ALA A 157 12.30 10.46 -19.59
CA ALA A 157 13.31 10.70 -18.56
C ALA A 157 12.74 11.24 -17.23
N ARG A 158 11.50 11.75 -17.23
CA ARG A 158 10.78 12.22 -16.03
C ARG A 158 10.00 11.11 -15.33
N THR A 159 9.91 9.92 -15.89
CA THR A 159 9.23 8.78 -15.27
C THR A 159 10.26 7.75 -14.77
N CYS A 160 10.08 7.28 -13.55
CA CYS A 160 10.87 6.22 -12.96
C CYS A 160 9.98 5.05 -12.57
N LEU A 161 10.29 3.87 -13.09
CA LEU A 161 9.63 2.63 -12.69
C LEU A 161 10.36 2.02 -11.49
N LEU A 162 9.64 1.77 -10.40
CA LEU A 162 10.16 1.14 -9.19
C LEU A 162 9.59 -0.27 -9.02
N ASP A 163 10.45 -1.26 -9.18
CA ASP A 163 10.12 -2.67 -8.98
C ASP A 163 10.36 -3.08 -7.52
N ALA A 164 9.28 -3.37 -6.80
CA ALA A 164 9.32 -3.75 -5.39
C ALA A 164 9.52 -5.26 -5.15
N ARG A 165 9.80 -6.04 -6.20
CA ARG A 165 10.00 -7.50 -6.10
C ARG A 165 11.40 -7.88 -5.65
N SER A 166 11.56 -9.16 -5.32
CA SER A 166 12.87 -9.73 -4.97
C SER A 166 13.84 -9.72 -6.15
N LEU A 167 15.15 -9.84 -5.86
CA LEU A 167 16.18 -9.81 -6.89
C LEU A 167 15.97 -10.90 -7.93
N ASP A 168 15.62 -12.11 -7.46
CA ASP A 168 15.40 -13.25 -8.34
C ASP A 168 14.20 -13.04 -9.26
N GLU A 169 13.15 -12.36 -8.81
CA GLU A 169 12.00 -12.01 -9.67
C GLU A 169 12.41 -10.98 -10.73
N TYR A 170 13.16 -9.94 -10.32
CA TYR A 170 13.63 -8.86 -11.19
C TYR A 170 14.58 -9.36 -12.27
N THR A 171 15.58 -10.18 -11.94
CA THR A 171 16.53 -10.75 -12.92
C THR A 171 15.98 -11.98 -13.66
N GLY A 172 14.70 -12.32 -13.44
CA GLY A 172 14.06 -13.47 -14.09
C GLY A 172 14.50 -14.87 -13.63
N LYS A 173 15.29 -14.99 -12.56
CA LYS A 173 15.64 -16.29 -11.94
C LYS A 173 14.42 -17.00 -11.36
N LYS A 174 13.47 -16.24 -10.81
CA LYS A 174 12.15 -16.70 -10.39
C LYS A 174 11.09 -16.18 -11.36
N LYS A 175 10.26 -17.09 -11.86
CA LYS A 175 9.23 -16.81 -12.88
C LYS A 175 7.84 -17.05 -12.31
N PHE A 176 7.04 -15.99 -12.19
CA PHE A 176 5.64 -16.03 -11.71
C PHE A 176 4.61 -15.61 -12.76
N ALA A 177 5.03 -15.46 -14.02
CA ALA A 177 4.21 -15.14 -15.18
C ALA A 177 4.76 -15.87 -16.41
N ASN A 178 4.13 -15.74 -17.58
CA ASN A 178 4.61 -16.35 -18.83
C ASN A 178 6.02 -15.91 -19.22
N ARG A 179 6.46 -14.74 -18.76
CA ARG A 179 7.80 -14.18 -19.01
C ARG A 179 8.45 -13.76 -17.69
N ALA A 180 9.78 -13.89 -17.64
CA ALA A 180 10.60 -13.56 -16.48
C ALA A 180 11.47 -12.33 -16.79
N GLY A 181 11.85 -11.57 -15.78
CA GLY A 181 12.54 -10.28 -15.92
C GLY A 181 11.77 -9.14 -15.27
N HIS A 182 11.98 -7.93 -15.75
CA HIS A 182 11.36 -6.70 -15.28
C HIS A 182 10.97 -5.78 -16.45
N ILE A 183 10.28 -4.68 -16.12
CA ILE A 183 9.92 -3.66 -17.13
C ILE A 183 11.21 -2.91 -17.50
N PRO A 184 11.51 -2.67 -18.79
CA PRO A 184 12.73 -2.01 -19.21
C PRO A 184 12.99 -0.68 -18.48
N GLY A 185 14.24 -0.45 -18.08
CA GLY A 185 14.65 0.74 -17.34
C GLY A 185 14.22 0.80 -15.86
N ALA A 186 13.39 -0.15 -15.38
CA ALA A 186 12.94 -0.15 -13.98
C ALA A 186 14.09 -0.30 -12.99
N LYS A 187 14.05 0.48 -11.90
CA LYS A 187 14.95 0.35 -10.76
C LYS A 187 14.34 -0.59 -9.74
N ARG A 188 15.11 -1.57 -9.26
CA ARG A 188 14.67 -2.44 -8.18
C ARG A 188 14.98 -1.81 -6.82
N TYR A 189 13.97 -1.75 -5.97
CA TYR A 189 14.11 -1.52 -4.53
C TYR A 189 13.08 -2.39 -3.83
N GLU A 190 13.52 -3.51 -3.25
CA GLU A 190 12.58 -4.48 -2.68
C GLU A 190 11.88 -3.85 -1.48
N TRP A 191 10.56 -4.02 -1.37
CA TRP A 191 9.75 -3.40 -0.32
C TRP A 191 10.29 -3.65 1.11
N THR A 192 10.88 -4.81 1.38
CA THR A 192 11.47 -5.13 2.69
C THR A 192 12.79 -4.42 2.97
N ASP A 193 13.46 -3.87 1.97
CA ASP A 193 14.73 -3.14 2.15
C ASP A 193 14.51 -1.82 2.89
N ALA A 194 13.28 -1.30 2.88
CA ALA A 194 12.85 -0.13 3.64
C ALA A 194 12.38 -0.46 5.08
N MET A 195 12.37 -1.73 5.49
CA MET A 195 11.89 -2.15 6.80
C MET A 195 13.05 -2.45 7.76
N ASP A 196 12.96 -1.93 8.98
CA ASP A 196 13.85 -2.24 10.07
C ASP A 196 13.34 -3.47 10.85
N ARG A 197 13.89 -4.64 10.51
CA ARG A 197 13.58 -5.90 11.20
C ARG A 197 14.02 -5.91 12.66
N SER A 198 15.00 -5.09 13.03
CA SER A 198 15.47 -4.97 14.41
C SER A 198 14.61 -4.00 15.25
N ASN A 199 13.86 -3.13 14.57
CA ASN A 199 12.94 -2.17 15.17
C ASN A 199 11.50 -2.45 14.72
N ASN A 200 10.99 -3.62 15.08
CA ASN A 200 9.58 -3.97 14.95
C ASN A 200 8.96 -3.81 13.54
N LEU A 201 9.73 -4.07 12.48
CA LEU A 201 9.29 -3.93 11.08
C LEU A 201 8.88 -2.50 10.70
N ARG A 202 9.23 -1.50 11.51
CA ARG A 202 9.03 -0.09 11.17
C ARG A 202 9.78 0.27 9.89
N LEU A 203 9.38 1.36 9.25
CA LEU A 203 10.22 2.00 8.24
C LEU A 203 11.58 2.35 8.82
N LEU A 204 12.63 2.12 8.03
CA LEU A 204 13.94 2.70 8.28
C LEU A 204 13.83 4.23 8.40
N PRO A 205 14.78 4.89 9.10
CA PRO A 205 14.80 6.35 9.15
C PRO A 205 14.74 6.98 7.76
N ALA A 206 13.93 8.03 7.61
CA ALA A 206 13.67 8.67 6.32
C ALA A 206 14.94 9.04 5.54
N GLY A 207 15.98 9.52 6.23
CA GLY A 207 17.27 9.86 5.61
C GLY A 207 18.01 8.64 5.04
N THR A 208 17.90 7.47 5.70
CA THR A 208 18.49 6.21 5.21
C THR A 208 17.80 5.76 3.93
N ILE A 209 16.46 5.78 3.91
CA ILE A 209 15.70 5.39 2.71
C ILE A 209 15.99 6.38 1.58
N GLN A 210 16.00 7.68 1.85
CA GLN A 210 16.32 8.69 0.83
C GLN A 210 17.71 8.46 0.22
N GLN A 211 18.72 8.18 1.03
CA GLN A 211 20.07 7.88 0.54
C GLN A 211 20.09 6.64 -0.37
N GLN A 212 19.33 5.60 -0.05
CA GLN A 212 19.22 4.40 -0.88
C GLN A 212 18.51 4.69 -2.21
N LEU A 213 17.44 5.50 -2.19
CA LEU A 213 16.73 5.94 -3.39
C LEU A 213 17.63 6.82 -4.29
N ASP A 214 18.40 7.72 -3.70
CA ASP A 214 19.34 8.59 -4.43
C ASP A 214 20.42 7.78 -5.16
N GLN A 215 20.94 6.72 -4.53
CA GLN A 215 21.90 5.79 -5.16
C GLN A 215 21.32 5.05 -6.37
N LEU A 216 20.00 4.83 -6.39
CA LEU A 216 19.29 4.23 -7.51
C LEU A 216 18.89 5.26 -8.58
N GLY A 217 19.10 6.54 -8.32
CA GLY A 217 18.69 7.65 -9.19
C GLY A 217 17.19 7.96 -9.12
N ILE A 218 16.53 7.64 -8.00
CA ILE A 218 15.09 7.86 -7.78
C ILE A 218 14.90 9.15 -6.97
N SER A 219 14.44 10.21 -7.61
CA SER A 219 14.36 11.56 -7.05
C SER A 219 12.94 12.13 -7.08
N LYS A 220 12.68 13.15 -6.24
CA LYS A 220 11.34 13.74 -6.03
C LYS A 220 10.83 14.60 -7.18
N ASP A 221 11.71 15.00 -8.10
CA ASP A 221 11.41 15.79 -9.30
C ASP A 221 10.89 14.94 -10.46
N ARG A 222 10.75 13.62 -10.26
CA ARG A 222 10.26 12.66 -11.25
C ARG A 222 8.98 11.99 -10.76
N GLU A 223 8.15 11.60 -11.73
CA GLU A 223 7.06 10.66 -11.47
C GLU A 223 7.65 9.29 -11.11
N VAL A 224 7.14 8.67 -10.04
CA VAL A 224 7.52 7.31 -9.67
C VAL A 224 6.32 6.37 -9.80
N ILE A 225 6.43 5.39 -10.72
CA ILE A 225 5.43 4.35 -10.92
C ILE A 225 5.91 3.07 -10.22
N VAL A 226 5.23 2.69 -9.15
CA VAL A 226 5.59 1.51 -8.35
C VAL A 226 4.80 0.27 -8.76
N TYR A 227 5.47 -0.87 -8.84
CA TYR A 227 4.83 -2.15 -9.17
C TYR A 227 5.50 -3.34 -8.48
N CYS A 228 4.78 -4.45 -8.38
CA CYS A 228 5.35 -5.73 -7.96
C CYS A 228 4.77 -6.88 -8.79
N GLN A 229 4.21 -7.93 -8.17
CA GLN A 229 3.45 -8.97 -8.88
C GLN A 229 1.97 -8.58 -9.06
N SER A 230 1.34 -8.05 -8.01
CA SER A 230 -0.11 -7.76 -7.95
C SER A 230 -0.42 -6.49 -7.14
N HIS A 231 0.53 -5.56 -7.10
CA HIS A 231 0.44 -4.29 -6.38
C HIS A 231 0.13 -4.39 -4.87
N HIS A 232 0.57 -5.47 -4.23
CA HIS A 232 0.60 -5.65 -2.78
C HIS A 232 1.84 -4.97 -2.19
N ARG A 233 3.00 -5.60 -2.34
CA ARG A 233 4.33 -5.09 -1.93
C ARG A 233 4.62 -3.66 -2.37
N SER A 234 4.30 -3.32 -3.62
CA SER A 234 4.57 -1.97 -4.13
C SER A 234 3.62 -0.91 -3.57
N ALA A 235 2.49 -1.28 -2.98
CA ALA A 235 1.66 -0.29 -2.29
C ALA A 235 2.38 0.24 -1.03
N PHE A 236 3.16 -0.61 -0.35
CA PHE A 236 4.06 -0.16 0.71
C PHE A 236 5.10 0.85 0.18
N SER A 237 5.72 0.56 -0.97
CA SER A 237 6.63 1.52 -1.62
C SER A 237 5.92 2.83 -1.98
N TYR A 238 4.65 2.79 -2.40
CA TYR A 238 3.83 3.99 -2.64
C TYR A 238 3.69 4.84 -1.38
N VAL A 239 3.26 4.25 -0.26
CA VAL A 239 3.07 4.99 1.02
C VAL A 239 4.42 5.52 1.52
N MET A 240 5.48 4.72 1.44
CA MET A 240 6.84 5.12 1.80
C MET A 240 7.30 6.37 1.02
N LEU A 241 7.19 6.35 -0.31
CA LEU A 241 7.60 7.50 -1.14
C LEU A 241 6.76 8.74 -0.83
N ARG A 242 5.44 8.59 -0.68
CA ARG A 242 4.54 9.69 -0.29
C ARG A 242 4.93 10.28 1.08
N ALA A 243 5.31 9.44 2.04
CA ALA A 243 5.76 9.87 3.37
C ALA A 243 7.11 10.61 3.32
N LEU A 244 7.99 10.25 2.37
CA LEU A 244 9.24 10.97 2.11
C LEU A 244 9.03 12.29 1.35
N GLY A 245 7.80 12.62 0.94
CA GLY A 245 7.47 13.84 0.22
C GLY A 245 7.64 13.75 -1.30
N TYR A 246 7.58 12.55 -1.88
CA TYR A 246 7.38 12.41 -3.32
C TYR A 246 5.91 12.74 -3.63
N GLU A 247 5.67 13.71 -4.50
CA GLU A 247 4.30 14.19 -4.78
C GLU A 247 3.64 13.41 -5.92
N ASP A 248 4.40 12.99 -6.92
CA ASP A 248 3.92 12.28 -8.10
C ASP A 248 4.29 10.79 -8.04
N VAL A 249 3.49 10.03 -7.29
CA VAL A 249 3.65 8.58 -7.15
C VAL A 249 2.39 7.89 -7.63
N ARG A 250 2.53 6.91 -8.51
CA ARG A 250 1.43 6.10 -9.03
C ARG A 250 1.66 4.62 -8.78
N GLY A 251 0.58 3.89 -8.54
CA GLY A 251 0.58 2.44 -8.50
C GLY A 251 0.22 1.83 -9.84
N TYR A 252 0.93 0.79 -10.27
CA TYR A 252 0.52 -0.07 -11.39
C TYR A 252 -0.22 -1.31 -10.86
N PRO A 253 -1.57 -1.35 -10.88
CA PRO A 253 -2.36 -2.39 -10.21
C PRO A 253 -2.22 -3.75 -10.91
N GLY A 254 -2.13 -3.72 -12.25
CA GLY A 254 -1.86 -4.90 -13.06
C GLY A 254 -0.49 -5.51 -12.75
N SER A 255 0.52 -4.68 -12.50
CA SER A 255 1.85 -5.11 -12.07
C SER A 255 2.46 -6.19 -13.00
N TRP A 256 3.38 -7.02 -12.52
CA TRP A 256 3.95 -8.12 -13.30
C TRP A 256 2.93 -9.20 -13.68
N SER A 257 1.80 -9.32 -12.97
CA SER A 257 0.73 -10.26 -13.35
C SER A 257 0.05 -9.87 -14.67
N ASP A 258 -0.02 -8.57 -14.94
CA ASP A 258 -0.43 -8.03 -16.24
C ASP A 258 0.77 -8.10 -17.21
N TRP A 259 1.85 -7.38 -16.89
CA TRP A 259 2.97 -7.18 -17.80
C TRP A 259 3.66 -8.47 -18.24
N GLY A 260 3.97 -9.37 -17.30
CA GLY A 260 4.69 -10.62 -17.59
C GLY A 260 3.88 -11.66 -18.35
N ASN A 261 2.57 -11.50 -18.48
CA ASN A 261 1.68 -12.45 -19.15
C ASN A 261 1.22 -12.05 -20.56
N ARG A 262 1.66 -10.90 -21.07
CA ARG A 262 1.24 -10.38 -22.38
C ARG A 262 2.38 -10.37 -23.38
N ASP A 263 2.11 -10.61 -24.66
CA ASP A 263 3.17 -10.59 -25.67
C ASP A 263 3.52 -9.18 -26.17
N ASP A 264 2.65 -8.20 -25.90
CA ASP A 264 2.75 -6.82 -26.40
C ASP A 264 3.52 -5.85 -25.48
N THR A 265 4.09 -6.34 -24.37
CA THR A 265 4.90 -5.51 -23.47
C THR A 265 6.38 -5.92 -23.48
N PRO A 266 7.34 -4.97 -23.53
CA PRO A 266 8.77 -5.31 -23.57
C PRO A 266 9.29 -5.79 -22.21
N VAL A 267 10.35 -6.59 -22.18
CA VAL A 267 10.94 -7.16 -20.95
C VAL A 267 12.47 -7.04 -21.00
N GLU A 268 13.07 -6.67 -19.87
CA GLU A 268 14.52 -6.64 -19.64
C GLU A 268 14.90 -7.70 -18.57
N GLN A 269 16.13 -8.22 -18.63
CA GLN A 269 16.67 -9.23 -17.69
C GLN A 269 18.06 -8.85 -17.19
#